data_AF-T0LQA9-F1
#
_entry.id   AF-T0LQA9-F1
#
_cell.length_a   1.000
_cell.length_b   1.000
_cell.length_c   1.000
_cell.angle_alpha   90.00
_cell.angle_beta   90.00
_cell.angle_gamma   90.00
#
_symmetry.space_group_name_H-M   'P 1'
#
loop_
_entity.id
_entity.type
_entity.pdbx_description
1 polymer ?
#
loop_
_entity_poly.entity_id
_entity_poly.type
_entity_poly.pdbx_seq_one_letter_code
_entity_poly.pdbx_strand_id
1 'polypeptide(L)'
;MNGNLKNFTLIIYFGILIASLIVWVISANDLLFHYSGFTNNSVTFDYLGYWNYWIFTISLILVLIFAYYTYVWIKEDRKFISMTSSESKQTFMKNLKSLEKIARKHGSRFQSMLNEAKEKWKVR
;
A
#
# COMPACT_ATOMS: atom_id res chain seq x y z
N MET A 1 2.96 -3.38 20.13
CA MET A 1 3.16 -3.77 18.72
C MET A 1 4.39 -3.03 18.20
N ASN A 2 5.49 -3.74 17.94
CA ASN A 2 6.83 -3.17 17.74
C ASN A 2 6.88 -2.12 16.62
N GLY A 3 7.50 -0.97 16.89
CA GLY A 3 7.55 0.19 15.98
C GLY A 3 8.12 -0.11 14.59
N ASN A 4 8.92 -1.18 14.46
CA ASN A 4 9.47 -1.63 13.18
C ASN A 4 8.40 -2.12 12.19
N LEU A 5 7.32 -2.78 12.66
CA LEU A 5 6.28 -3.33 11.77
C LEU A 5 5.48 -2.24 11.05
N LYS A 6 5.31 -1.08 11.67
CA LYS A 6 4.59 0.07 11.08
C LYS A 6 5.33 0.66 9.87
N ASN A 7 6.66 0.66 9.91
CA ASN A 7 7.49 1.19 8.82
C ASN A 7 7.45 0.29 7.57
N PHE A 8 7.31 -1.02 7.76
CA PHE A 8 7.20 -1.98 6.64
C PHE A 8 5.76 -2.19 6.15
N THR A 9 4.76 -1.55 6.76
CA THR A 9 3.34 -1.81 6.45
C THR A 9 3.02 -1.55 4.97
N LEU A 10 3.53 -0.45 4.38
CA LEU A 10 3.36 -0.20 2.94
C LEU A 10 4.05 -1.28 2.10
N ILE A 11 5.28 -1.63 2.44
CA ILE A 11 6.07 -2.63 1.70
C ILE A 11 5.34 -3.99 1.74
N ILE A 12 4.74 -4.34 2.87
CA ILE A 12 3.94 -5.56 3.03
C ILE A 12 2.67 -5.48 2.16
N TYR A 13 1.90 -4.40 2.22
CA TYR A 13 0.69 -4.25 1.41
C TYR A 13 0.99 -4.29 -0.09
N PHE A 14 2.07 -3.62 -0.50
CA PHE A 14 2.51 -3.60 -1.88
C PHE A 14 3.05 -4.96 -2.34
N GLY A 15 3.79 -5.66 -1.47
CA GLY A 15 4.28 -7.00 -1.74
C GLY A 15 3.14 -8.01 -1.92
N ILE A 16 2.13 -7.98 -1.04
CA ILE A 16 0.95 -8.84 -1.16
C ILE A 16 0.14 -8.47 -2.41
N LEU A 17 0.01 -7.17 -2.73
CA LEU A 17 -0.66 -6.71 -3.95
C LEU A 17 0.00 -7.30 -5.20
N ILE A 18 1.34 -7.19 -5.31
CA ILE A 18 2.09 -7.71 -6.46
C ILE A 18 1.95 -9.23 -6.55
N ALA A 19 2.15 -9.94 -5.43
CA ALA A 19 2.03 -11.40 -5.41
C ALA A 19 0.62 -11.85 -5.84
N SER A 20 -0.43 -11.20 -5.33
CA SER A 20 -1.82 -11.50 -5.68
C SER A 20 -2.10 -11.20 -7.15
N LEU A 21 -1.54 -10.12 -7.69
CA LEU A 21 -1.71 -9.74 -9.09
C LEU A 21 -1.01 -10.73 -10.04
N ILE A 22 0.19 -11.22 -9.68
CA ILE A 22 0.88 -12.25 -10.45
C ILE A 22 0.04 -13.53 -10.50
N VAL A 23 -0.42 -14.01 -9.35
CA VAL A 23 -1.27 -15.21 -9.28
C VAL A 23 -2.56 -15.03 -10.08
N TRP A 24 -3.18 -13.86 -9.99
CA TRP A 24 -4.38 -13.54 -10.76
C TRP A 24 -4.12 -13.54 -12.26
N VAL A 25 -3.01 -12.96 -12.72
CA VAL A 25 -2.63 -12.92 -14.15
C VAL A 25 -2.39 -14.32 -14.70
N ILE A 26 -1.66 -15.18 -13.96
CA ILE A 26 -1.43 -16.58 -14.35
C ILE A 26 -2.77 -17.31 -14.47
N SER A 27 -3.61 -17.22 -13.44
CA SER A 27 -4.92 -17.87 -13.40
C SER A 27 -5.88 -17.34 -14.49
N ALA A 28 -5.84 -16.02 -14.76
CA ALA A 28 -6.62 -15.39 -15.83
C ALA A 28 -6.17 -15.87 -17.21
N ASN A 29 -4.86 -16.01 -17.42
CA ASN A 29 -4.33 -16.55 -18.66
C ASN A 29 -4.85 -17.97 -18.90
N ASP A 30 -4.76 -18.83 -17.89
CA ASP A 30 -5.15 -20.24 -18.00
C ASP A 30 -6.66 -20.43 -18.19
N LEU A 31 -7.50 -19.55 -17.64
CA LEU A 31 -8.96 -19.66 -17.75
C LEU A 31 -9.58 -18.93 -18.95
N LEU A 32 -9.05 -17.76 -19.31
CA LEU A 32 -9.73 -16.83 -20.23
C LEU A 32 -8.98 -16.64 -21.54
N PHE A 33 -7.65 -16.51 -21.50
CA PHE A 33 -6.89 -16.03 -22.66
C PHE A 33 -6.15 -17.14 -23.42
N HIS A 34 -5.72 -18.19 -22.73
CA HIS A 34 -4.97 -19.31 -23.28
C HIS A 34 -3.78 -18.86 -24.17
N TYR A 35 -3.07 -17.80 -23.75
CA TYR A 35 -2.02 -17.21 -24.56
C TYR A 35 -0.78 -18.12 -24.59
N SER A 36 -0.47 -18.65 -25.77
CA SER A 36 0.56 -19.68 -25.98
C SER A 36 1.98 -19.24 -25.61
N GLY A 37 2.27 -17.94 -25.69
CA GLY A 37 3.55 -17.37 -25.27
C GLY A 37 3.76 -17.42 -23.75
N PHE A 38 2.68 -17.50 -22.96
CA PHE A 38 2.75 -17.66 -21.51
C PHE A 38 2.76 -19.15 -21.14
N THR A 39 1.94 -19.99 -21.78
CA THR A 39 1.80 -21.41 -21.42
C THR A 39 3.04 -22.26 -21.74
N ASN A 40 3.82 -21.92 -22.76
CA ASN A 40 4.94 -22.77 -23.20
C ASN A 40 6.22 -22.62 -22.35
N ASN A 41 6.40 -21.49 -21.66
CA ASN A 41 7.62 -21.16 -20.92
C ASN A 41 7.37 -20.65 -19.49
N SER A 42 6.13 -20.67 -19.00
CA SER A 42 5.77 -20.09 -17.69
C SER A 42 5.04 -21.09 -16.80
N VAL A 43 4.86 -20.69 -15.54
CA VAL A 43 4.07 -21.45 -14.56
C VAL A 43 2.60 -21.40 -14.96
N THR A 44 1.97 -22.58 -15.12
CA THR A 44 0.53 -22.72 -15.34
C THR A 44 -0.13 -23.49 -14.18
N PHE A 45 -1.44 -23.36 -14.08
CA PHE A 45 -2.31 -24.00 -13.09
C PHE A 45 -3.21 -25.08 -13.71
N ASP A 46 -2.87 -25.59 -14.90
CA ASP A 46 -3.67 -26.60 -15.59
C ASP A 46 -3.92 -27.86 -14.74
N TYR A 47 -2.95 -28.25 -13.92
CA TYR A 47 -3.04 -29.39 -13.00
C TYR A 47 -4.08 -29.20 -11.88
N LEU A 48 -4.52 -27.96 -11.61
CA LEU A 48 -5.49 -27.64 -10.57
C LEU A 48 -6.94 -27.80 -11.05
N GLY A 49 -7.18 -27.90 -12.36
CA GLY A 49 -8.51 -28.07 -12.94
C GLY A 49 -9.51 -27.03 -12.41
N TYR A 50 -10.65 -27.50 -11.87
CA TYR A 50 -11.70 -26.62 -11.34
C TYR A 50 -11.28 -25.73 -10.16
N TRP A 51 -10.18 -26.05 -9.45
CA TRP A 51 -9.68 -25.20 -8.38
C TRP A 51 -9.14 -23.85 -8.89
N ASN A 52 -8.75 -23.78 -10.16
CA ASN A 52 -8.24 -22.54 -10.76
C ASN A 52 -9.29 -21.41 -10.71
N TYR A 53 -10.59 -21.71 -10.83
CA TYR A 53 -11.66 -20.71 -10.68
C TYR A 53 -11.70 -20.07 -9.29
N TRP A 54 -11.44 -20.85 -8.24
CA TRP A 54 -11.36 -20.32 -6.88
C TRP A 54 -10.11 -19.46 -6.68
N ILE A 55 -8.98 -19.88 -7.24
CA ILE A 55 -7.72 -19.13 -7.20
C ILE A 55 -7.88 -17.79 -7.92
N PHE A 56 -8.48 -17.79 -9.11
CA PHE A 56 -8.83 -16.58 -9.85
C PHE A 56 -9.68 -15.62 -9.00
N THR A 57 -10.75 -16.14 -8.40
CA THR A 57 -11.70 -15.32 -7.64
C THR A 57 -11.06 -14.74 -6.38
N ILE A 58 -10.33 -15.55 -5.62
CA ILE A 58 -9.69 -15.12 -4.37
C ILE A 58 -8.57 -14.12 -4.65
N SER A 59 -7.73 -14.38 -5.65
CA SER A 59 -6.63 -13.48 -6.01
C SER A 59 -7.16 -12.12 -6.49
N LEU A 60 -8.26 -12.09 -7.24
CA LEU A 60 -8.92 -10.84 -7.64
C LEU A 60 -9.41 -10.05 -6.42
N ILE A 61 -10.07 -10.71 -5.46
CA ILE A 61 -10.54 -10.06 -4.23
C ILE A 61 -9.36 -9.47 -3.44
N LEU A 62 -8.27 -10.23 -3.30
CA LEU A 62 -7.06 -9.76 -2.63
C LEU A 62 -6.45 -8.56 -3.36
N VAL A 63 -6.34 -8.59 -4.68
CA VAL A 63 -5.86 -7.46 -5.48
C VAL A 63 -6.69 -6.21 -5.20
N LEU A 64 -8.02 -6.32 -5.20
CA LEU A 64 -8.90 -5.18 -4.93
C LEU A 64 -8.71 -4.62 -3.52
N ILE A 65 -8.65 -5.49 -2.50
CA ILE A 65 -8.46 -5.09 -1.10
C ILE A 65 -7.09 -4.41 -0.89
N PHE A 66 -6.01 -5.02 -1.37
CA PHE A 66 -4.66 -4.48 -1.18
C PHE A 66 -4.37 -3.27 -2.08
N ALA A 67 -5.00 -3.17 -3.25
CA ALA A 67 -4.98 -1.96 -4.07
C ALA A 67 -5.65 -0.80 -3.33
N TYR A 68 -6.80 -1.04 -2.71
CA TYR A 68 -7.48 -0.03 -1.89
C TYR A 68 -6.62 0.43 -0.70
N TYR A 69 -6.03 -0.50 0.06
CA TYR A 69 -5.18 -0.13 1.20
C TYR A 69 -3.93 0.63 0.78
N THR A 70 -3.27 0.18 -0.30
CA THR A 70 -2.12 0.89 -0.88
C THR A 70 -2.50 2.30 -1.31
N TYR A 71 -3.64 2.47 -1.98
CA TYR A 71 -4.15 3.77 -2.41
C TYR A 71 -4.41 4.71 -1.23
N VAL A 72 -5.11 4.23 -0.19
CA VAL A 72 -5.38 5.03 1.03
C VAL A 72 -4.07 5.46 1.68
N TRP A 73 -3.09 4.55 1.78
CA TRP A 73 -1.80 4.85 2.40
C TRP A 73 -1.05 5.94 1.61
N ILE A 74 -0.97 5.82 0.28
CA ILE A 74 -0.32 6.84 -0.58
C ILE A 74 -1.03 8.20 -0.47
N LYS A 75 -2.36 8.19 -0.38
CA LYS A 75 -3.14 9.43 -0.20
C LYS A 75 -2.84 10.10 1.14
N GLU A 76 -2.75 9.33 2.23
CA GLU A 76 -2.39 9.86 3.56
C GLU A 76 -0.96 10.39 3.60
N ASP A 77 -0.01 9.70 2.96
CA ASP A 77 1.39 10.14 2.83
C ASP A 77 1.50 11.47 2.08
N ARG A 78 0.89 11.58 0.89
CA ARG A 78 0.86 12.84 0.13
C ARG A 78 0.23 13.99 0.90
N LYS A 79 -0.85 13.71 1.64
CA LYS A 79 -1.53 14.71 2.48
C LYS A 79 -0.67 15.15 3.66
N PHE A 80 0.11 14.24 4.23
CA PHE A 80 1.04 14.55 5.30
C PHE A 80 2.17 15.45 4.79
N ILE A 81 2.80 15.10 3.66
CA ILE A 81 3.87 15.87 3.04
C ILE A 81 3.40 17.28 2.68
N SER A 82 2.21 17.43 2.08
CA SER A 82 1.70 18.76 1.72
C SER A 82 1.38 19.65 2.93
N MET A 83 1.01 19.05 4.06
CA MET A 83 0.74 19.77 5.31
C MET A 83 2.02 20.15 6.06
N THR A 84 3.06 19.31 6.02
CA THR A 84 4.36 19.62 6.66
C THR A 84 5.22 20.57 5.82
N SER A 85 5.08 20.54 4.50
CA SER A 85 5.80 21.43 3.58
C SER A 85 5.18 22.83 3.45
N SER A 86 4.11 23.15 4.19
CA SER A 86 3.44 24.44 4.07
C SER A 86 4.35 25.60 4.53
N GLU A 87 4.40 26.67 3.74
CA GLU A 87 5.26 27.85 3.98
C GLU A 87 4.78 28.76 5.12
N SER A 88 3.59 28.50 5.69
CA SER A 88 3.01 29.33 6.75
C SER A 88 2.85 28.58 8.07
N LYS A 89 3.41 29.17 9.14
CA LYS A 89 3.26 28.72 10.53
C LYS A 89 1.80 28.55 10.94
N GLN A 90 0.93 29.47 10.50
CA GLN A 90 -0.48 29.47 10.84
C GLN A 90 -1.21 28.26 10.21
N THR A 91 -0.87 27.93 8.96
CA THR A 91 -1.40 26.76 8.26
C THR A 91 -0.91 25.46 8.89
N PHE A 92 0.35 25.40 9.32
CA PHE A 92 0.90 24.26 10.06
C PHE A 92 0.18 24.05 11.40
N MET A 93 0.07 25.11 12.21
CA MET A 93 -0.63 25.11 13.51
C MET A 93 -2.08 24.63 13.38
N LYS A 94 -2.82 25.10 12.35
CA LYS A 94 -4.21 24.69 12.10
C LYS A 94 -4.34 23.19 11.80
N ASN A 95 -3.33 22.60 11.16
CA ASN A 95 -3.33 21.19 10.77
C ASN A 95 -2.60 20.27 11.75
N LEU A 96 -1.99 20.80 12.82
CA LEU A 96 -1.12 20.06 13.73
C LEU A 96 -1.79 18.82 14.33
N LYS A 97 -3.04 18.94 14.77
CA LYS A 97 -3.81 17.80 15.34
C LYS A 97 -4.01 16.67 14.33
N SER A 98 -4.24 17.01 13.06
CA SER A 98 -4.37 16.04 11.98
C SER A 98 -3.02 15.39 11.65
N LEU A 99 -1.95 16.18 11.62
CA LEU A 99 -0.58 15.71 11.43
C LEU A 99 -0.16 14.74 12.53
N GLU A 100 -0.43 15.05 13.80
CA GLU A 100 -0.13 14.16 14.94
C GLU A 100 -0.92 12.83 14.85
N LYS A 101 -2.18 12.89 14.41
CA LYS A 101 -3.00 11.68 14.20
C LYS A 101 -2.41 10.80 13.11
N ILE A 102 -2.03 11.38 11.97
CA ILE A 102 -1.37 10.65 10.87
C ILE A 102 -0.02 10.10 11.35
N ALA A 103 0.80 10.90 12.02
CA ALA A 103 2.11 10.48 12.51
C ALA A 103 2.03 9.30 13.48
N ARG A 104 1.10 9.32 14.44
CA ARG A 104 0.87 8.21 15.36
C ARG A 104 0.37 6.94 14.65
N LYS A 105 -0.46 7.11 13.61
CA LYS A 105 -1.00 6.01 12.81
C LYS A 105 0.10 5.32 12.01
N HIS A 106 0.92 6.09 11.27
CA HIS A 106 1.89 5.56 10.31
C HIS A 106 3.26 5.18 10.91
N GLY A 107 3.60 5.65 12.11
CA GLY A 107 4.79 5.17 12.84
C GLY A 107 5.95 6.17 12.90
N SER A 108 7.13 5.67 13.25
CA SER A 108 8.24 6.51 13.72
C SER A 108 8.77 7.47 12.66
N ARG A 109 8.76 7.09 11.36
CA ARG A 109 9.17 7.97 10.26
C ARG A 109 8.31 9.23 10.16
N PHE A 110 6.99 9.09 10.28
CA PHE A 110 6.10 10.25 10.23
C PHE A 110 6.21 11.09 11.51
N GLN A 111 6.52 10.45 12.65
CA GLN A 111 6.80 11.17 13.88
C GLN A 111 8.09 11.99 13.80
N SER A 112 9.17 11.46 13.21
CA SER A 112 10.42 12.21 13.02
C SER A 112 10.21 13.40 12.08
N MET A 113 9.54 13.20 10.95
CA MET A 113 9.21 14.29 10.01
C MET A 113 8.31 15.35 10.66
N LEU A 114 7.38 14.95 11.54
CA LEU A 114 6.57 15.91 12.29
C LEU A 114 7.40 16.68 13.31
N ASN A 115 8.33 16.03 14.00
CA ASN A 115 9.21 16.67 14.98
C ASN A 115 10.16 17.67 14.30
N GLU A 116 10.74 17.33 13.15
CA GLU A 116 11.54 18.26 12.34
C GLU A 116 10.71 19.48 11.92
N ALA A 117 9.46 19.27 11.50
CA ALA A 117 8.55 20.37 11.17
C ALA A 117 8.19 21.23 12.40
N LYS A 118 7.98 20.60 13.57
CA LYS A 118 7.74 21.30 14.85
C LYS A 118 8.95 22.14 15.26
N GLU A 119 10.16 21.61 15.14
CA GLU A 119 11.41 22.31 15.42
C GLU A 119 11.59 23.52 14.49
N LYS A 120 11.38 23.34 13.18
CA LYS A 120 11.43 24.44 12.19
C LYS A 120 10.52 25.61 12.58
N TRP A 121 9.31 25.31 13.06
CA TRP A 121 8.32 26.32 13.44
C TRP A 121 8.38 26.77 14.91
N LYS A 122 9.30 26.19 15.70
CA LYS A 122 9.43 26.39 17.17
C LYS A 122 8.11 26.13 17.89
N VAL A 123 7.42 25.07 17.52
CA VAL A 123 6.15 24.61 18.14
C VAL A 123 6.47 23.41 19.03
N ARG A 124 6.02 23.43 20.29
CA ARG A 124 6.16 22.29 21.23
C ARG A 124 5.17 21.19 20.89
#